data_AF-G3Y400-F1
#
_entry.id   AF-G3Y400-F1
#
_cell.length_a   1.000
_cell.length_b   1.000
_cell.length_c   1.000
_cell.angle_alpha   90.00
_cell.angle_beta   90.00
_cell.angle_gamma   90.00
#
_symmetry.space_group_name_H-M   'P 1'
#
loop_
_entity.id
_entity.type
_entity.pdbx_description
1 polymer ?
#
loop_
_entity_poly.entity_id
_entity_poly.type
_entity_poly.pdbx_seq_one_letter_code
_entity_poly.pdbx_strand_id
1 'polypeptide(L)'
;MSPSKQSVAMADMPFIVSTGTKKVDPRTRKLIRSHVMIGKNRGKSRYRQAEADPSTPADTSTDDTSAPPADGAGSSSTSPAAQVPATRLPLNLPRRVGNDMSLIRLADDTTSPAALATILRFTDRAKMEFYPLAVCIVFNKSSRSWILDMLSLDAAYLNAMVITTQSYFGIYKGPDAAQSPHLGKAIRLLRNRLEDEQVRVSNATVMVVIILILHAHIVSDYAAVQHHTQGLRKMVRLRGGLGAFTSNNKLVIDLIRCDVGLAIHSGDKPAFFENRDLDIFVPSELCFTARSRPDPSFVRELDPGLARIWHIMQGFCAQVNLTTKTNGMIPETDFMKTMASVMYPLLHMSFDPGSRDEAIRLALLSYGFDIFLQFRSDPTPYVHLAASYQRCLNGLAKRDDVSPQLWIWLLTVGGLVVFLPAVRRNFWHWLLYYLGSCRVRSWEEMRAILSSFIWIGLVHDKGGKEIFDTLFANLEPGAETFVDQTSSSKLITC
;
A
#
# COMPACT_ATOMS: atom_id res chain seq x y z
N MET A 1 -24.75 0.66 50.33
CA MET A 1 -23.70 -0.16 49.69
C MET A 1 -24.39 -1.21 48.83
N SER A 2 -24.35 -1.01 47.51
CA SER A 2 -24.85 -1.94 46.50
C SER A 2 -23.73 -2.14 45.48
N PRO A 3 -23.45 -3.37 45.01
CA PRO A 3 -22.47 -3.55 43.95
C PRO A 3 -23.13 -3.41 42.58
N SER A 4 -22.48 -2.60 41.75
CA SER A 4 -22.81 -2.22 40.38
C SER A 4 -22.70 -3.40 39.39
N LYS A 5 -23.75 -3.62 38.59
CA LYS A 5 -23.66 -4.33 37.30
C LYS A 5 -23.53 -3.29 36.19
N GLN A 6 -22.34 -3.19 35.58
CA GLN A 6 -22.15 -2.46 34.33
C GLN A 6 -22.69 -3.32 33.17
N SER A 7 -23.72 -2.81 32.51
CA SER A 7 -24.24 -3.35 31.24
C SER A 7 -23.49 -2.70 30.09
N VAL A 8 -22.97 -3.54 29.20
CA VAL A 8 -22.32 -3.19 27.92
C VAL A 8 -23.30 -2.42 27.04
N ALA A 9 -22.93 -1.21 26.62
CA ALA A 9 -23.72 -0.41 25.68
C ALA A 9 -23.44 -0.90 24.24
N MET A 10 -24.34 -1.71 23.68
CA MET A 10 -24.42 -1.93 22.24
C MET A 10 -24.94 -0.66 21.57
N ALA A 11 -24.33 -0.23 20.47
CA ALA A 11 -24.84 0.85 19.65
C ALA A 11 -26.10 0.38 18.91
N ASP A 12 -27.28 0.66 19.47
CA ASP A 12 -28.58 0.36 18.87
C ASP A 12 -28.73 1.11 17.52
N MET A 13 -28.82 0.35 16.42
CA MET A 13 -29.33 0.85 15.13
C MET A 13 -30.83 0.56 15.05
N PRO A 14 -31.72 1.55 15.22
CA PRO A 14 -33.15 1.32 15.16
C PRO A 14 -33.62 1.07 13.72
N PHE A 15 -34.23 -0.10 13.47
CA PHE A 15 -34.91 -0.44 12.23
C PHE A 15 -36.30 0.21 12.17
N ILE A 16 -36.59 0.97 11.11
CA ILE A 16 -37.89 1.62 10.89
C ILE A 16 -38.60 0.92 9.73
N VAL A 17 -39.72 0.25 10.01
CA VAL A 17 -40.57 -0.38 8.99
C VAL A 17 -41.71 0.59 8.63
N SER A 18 -41.80 1.00 7.37
CA SER A 18 -42.86 1.88 6.88
C SER A 18 -43.74 1.13 5.88
N THR A 19 -44.87 0.62 6.35
CA THR A 19 -45.88 -0.06 5.52
C THR A 19 -47.09 0.86 5.35
N GLY A 20 -47.03 1.79 4.40
CA GLY A 20 -48.18 2.61 4.01
C GLY A 20 -47.83 4.00 3.48
N THR A 21 -48.77 4.63 2.77
CA THR A 21 -48.62 5.97 2.15
C THR A 21 -48.81 7.14 3.14
N LYS A 22 -48.97 6.86 4.44
CA LYS A 22 -49.11 7.91 5.47
C LYS A 22 -47.76 8.52 5.83
N LYS A 23 -47.73 9.86 5.97
CA LYS A 23 -46.52 10.61 6.34
C LYS A 23 -45.98 10.13 7.71
N VAL A 24 -44.71 9.72 7.73
CA VAL A 24 -43.94 9.31 8.92
C VAL A 24 -44.01 10.38 10.02
N ASP A 25 -44.11 9.97 11.28
CA ASP A 25 -44.27 10.88 12.42
C ASP A 25 -43.05 11.84 12.58
N PRO A 26 -43.25 13.00 13.24
CA PRO A 26 -42.20 14.01 13.35
C PRO A 26 -40.92 13.55 14.07
N ARG A 27 -41.02 12.63 15.04
CA ARG A 27 -39.87 12.15 15.82
C ARG A 27 -39.02 11.20 15.00
N THR A 28 -39.64 10.24 14.31
CA THR A 28 -38.95 9.33 13.38
C THR A 28 -38.33 10.10 12.22
N ARG A 29 -39.01 11.11 11.68
CA ARG A 29 -38.45 11.99 10.63
C ARG A 29 -37.22 12.76 11.13
N LYS A 30 -37.20 13.21 12.38
CA LYS A 30 -36.05 13.87 13.00
C LYS A 30 -34.88 12.88 13.18
N LEU A 31 -35.17 11.65 13.60
CA LEU A 31 -34.18 10.59 13.73
C LEU A 31 -33.54 10.26 12.38
N ILE A 32 -34.35 10.03 11.34
CA ILE A 32 -33.89 9.82 9.95
C ILE A 32 -33.01 10.99 9.50
N ARG A 33 -33.47 12.24 9.69
CA ARG A 33 -32.68 13.43 9.32
C ARG A 33 -31.37 13.52 10.10
N SER A 34 -31.36 13.20 11.38
CA SER A 34 -30.12 13.20 12.17
C SER A 34 -29.13 12.16 11.62
N HIS A 35 -29.61 10.96 11.29
CA HIS A 35 -28.78 9.87 10.82
C HIS A 35 -28.24 10.10 9.39
N VAL A 36 -29.08 10.63 8.49
CA VAL A 36 -28.69 10.97 7.11
C VAL A 36 -27.71 12.16 7.07
N MET A 37 -27.73 13.02 8.09
CA MET A 37 -26.83 14.17 8.17
C MET A 37 -25.51 13.87 8.92
N ILE A 38 -25.36 12.69 9.55
CA ILE A 38 -24.08 12.22 10.08
C ILE A 38 -23.11 12.07 8.90
N GLY A 39 -22.04 12.87 8.89
CA GLY A 39 -21.03 12.92 7.83
C GLY A 39 -21.23 14.03 6.79
N LYS A 40 -22.47 14.52 6.56
CA LYS A 40 -22.74 15.65 5.63
C LYS A 40 -22.56 17.04 6.24
N ASN A 41 -22.57 17.16 7.58
CA ASN A 41 -22.38 18.43 8.28
C ASN A 41 -20.91 18.76 8.63
N ARG A 42 -19.91 18.06 8.08
CA ARG A 42 -18.50 18.48 8.20
C ARG A 42 -18.27 19.73 7.35
N GLY A 43 -18.53 20.90 7.92
CA GLY A 43 -18.13 22.18 7.31
C GLY A 43 -18.98 23.41 7.63
N LYS A 44 -20.07 23.33 8.41
CA LYS A 44 -20.85 24.52 8.78
C LYS A 44 -21.07 24.60 10.29
N SER A 45 -20.13 25.28 10.97
CA SER A 45 -20.32 25.71 12.36
C SER A 45 -21.42 26.77 12.40
N ARG A 46 -22.53 26.47 13.07
CA ARG A 46 -23.56 27.46 13.41
C ARG A 46 -23.18 28.09 14.74
N TYR A 47 -22.71 29.33 14.69
CA TYR A 47 -22.60 30.22 15.84
C TYR A 47 -24.01 30.40 16.44
N ARG A 48 -24.21 29.91 17.66
CA ARG A 48 -25.40 30.24 18.48
C ARG A 48 -25.08 31.53 19.23
N GLN A 49 -25.76 32.62 18.88
CA GLN A 49 -25.92 33.76 19.77
C GLN A 49 -26.67 33.27 21.02
N ALA A 50 -26.02 33.37 22.18
CA ALA A 50 -26.70 33.33 23.46
C ALA A 50 -27.28 34.73 23.72
N GLU A 51 -28.55 34.73 24.11
CA GLU A 51 -29.34 35.90 24.50
C GLU A 51 -28.67 36.65 25.66
N ALA A 52 -28.63 37.98 25.56
CA ALA A 52 -28.42 38.86 26.70
C ALA A 52 -29.22 40.15 26.49
N ASP A 53 -30.09 40.44 27.45
CA ASP A 53 -30.59 41.78 27.78
C ASP A 53 -31.24 41.71 29.18
N PRO A 54 -31.41 42.81 29.93
CA PRO A 54 -30.69 44.10 29.93
C PRO A 54 -30.33 44.60 31.35
N SER A 55 -29.35 45.50 31.45
CA SER A 55 -29.42 46.65 32.38
C SER A 55 -28.27 47.65 32.13
N THR A 56 -28.62 48.77 31.50
CA THR A 56 -27.98 50.11 31.47
C THR A 56 -27.92 50.74 32.88
N PRO A 57 -27.34 51.95 33.14
CA PRO A 57 -26.70 52.98 32.28
C PRO A 57 -25.35 53.48 32.89
N ALA A 58 -24.62 54.54 32.51
CA ALA A 58 -24.74 55.66 31.57
C ALA A 58 -23.35 56.32 31.39
N ASP A 59 -23.21 57.07 30.29
CA ASP A 59 -22.62 58.42 30.16
C ASP A 59 -21.12 58.72 29.89
N THR A 60 -21.01 59.56 28.84
CA THR A 60 -20.11 60.71 28.59
C THR A 60 -18.63 60.42 28.31
N SER A 61 -18.03 60.68 27.13
CA SER A 61 -18.01 61.82 26.19
C SER A 61 -16.57 62.37 26.08
N THR A 62 -16.24 62.89 24.88
CA THR A 62 -15.29 63.99 24.60
C THR A 62 -13.77 63.70 24.73
N ASP A 63 -12.87 64.23 23.91
CA ASP A 63 -12.94 65.12 22.75
C ASP A 63 -11.55 65.17 22.08
N ASP A 64 -11.57 65.63 20.83
CA ASP A 64 -10.67 66.65 20.27
C ASP A 64 -9.23 66.41 19.75
N THR A 65 -9.16 66.54 18.41
CA THR A 65 -8.57 67.69 17.67
C THR A 65 -7.05 67.77 17.49
N SER A 66 -6.62 67.72 16.22
CA SER A 66 -6.08 68.89 15.47
C SER A 66 -5.33 68.46 14.21
N ALA A 67 -5.61 69.14 13.10
CA ALA A 67 -5.10 68.90 11.75
C ALA A 67 -4.02 69.94 11.34
N PRO A 68 -3.86 70.33 10.05
CA PRO A 68 -2.90 69.88 9.01
C PRO A 68 -2.02 71.11 8.56
N PRO A 69 -1.63 71.44 7.29
CA PRO A 69 -1.64 70.80 5.94
C PRO A 69 -0.21 70.91 5.26
N ALA A 70 0.11 70.74 3.96
CA ALA A 70 -0.59 71.06 2.71
C ALA A 70 0.15 70.55 1.44
N ASP A 71 -0.60 70.65 0.32
CA ASP A 71 -0.21 70.97 -1.07
C ASP A 71 0.10 69.88 -2.14
N GLY A 72 -0.66 69.98 -3.26
CA GLY A 72 -0.23 69.57 -4.60
C GLY A 72 -1.30 68.94 -5.49
N ALA A 73 -1.92 69.72 -6.38
CA ALA A 73 -3.11 69.42 -7.17
C ALA A 73 -2.91 68.55 -8.46
N GLY A 74 -4.01 67.91 -8.92
CA GLY A 74 -4.14 67.29 -10.26
C GLY A 74 -5.49 66.56 -10.50
N SER A 75 -6.46 67.29 -11.05
CA SER A 75 -7.83 66.97 -11.55
C SER A 75 -7.97 65.75 -12.49
N SER A 76 -9.11 65.09 -12.82
CA SER A 76 -10.56 65.13 -12.49
C SER A 76 -11.29 64.07 -13.35
N SER A 77 -12.33 63.37 -12.84
CA SER A 77 -13.65 63.17 -13.50
C SER A 77 -14.62 62.25 -12.71
N THR A 78 -15.62 62.89 -12.09
CA THR A 78 -17.08 62.61 -12.02
C THR A 78 -17.69 61.26 -11.54
N SER A 79 -18.38 61.37 -10.39
CA SER A 79 -19.19 60.46 -9.53
C SER A 79 -20.63 60.17 -10.05
N PRO A 80 -21.64 59.68 -9.26
CA PRO A 80 -21.70 59.02 -7.93
C PRO A 80 -22.72 57.84 -7.81
N ALA A 81 -22.66 57.03 -6.74
CA ALA A 81 -23.79 56.77 -5.80
C ALA A 81 -23.61 55.50 -4.91
N ALA A 82 -23.77 55.73 -3.60
CA ALA A 82 -24.19 54.81 -2.53
C ALA A 82 -23.28 53.62 -2.15
N GLN A 83 -22.23 53.89 -1.36
CA GLN A 83 -21.62 52.88 -0.49
C GLN A 83 -22.21 52.98 0.92
N VAL A 84 -22.95 51.94 1.33
CA VAL A 84 -23.25 51.65 2.73
C VAL A 84 -21.99 51.01 3.33
N PRO A 85 -21.33 51.58 4.35
CA PRO A 85 -20.18 50.93 4.94
C PRO A 85 -20.66 49.82 5.86
N ALA A 86 -20.58 48.57 5.38
CA ALA A 86 -20.60 47.41 6.24
C ALA A 86 -19.31 47.41 7.06
N THR A 87 -19.39 47.85 8.32
CA THR A 87 -18.30 47.79 9.30
C THR A 87 -17.97 46.32 9.58
N ARG A 88 -17.17 45.70 8.72
CA ARG A 88 -16.53 44.42 9.01
C ARG A 88 -15.39 44.72 9.98
N LEU A 89 -15.64 44.56 11.27
CA LEU A 89 -14.55 44.40 12.23
C LEU A 89 -13.64 43.27 11.72
N PRO A 90 -12.33 43.52 11.53
CA PRO A 90 -11.41 42.44 11.24
C PRO A 90 -11.34 41.57 12.49
N LEU A 91 -11.98 40.41 12.43
CA LEU A 91 -11.64 39.28 13.29
C LEU A 91 -10.17 38.95 13.02
N ASN A 92 -9.27 39.61 13.74
CA ASN A 92 -7.88 39.22 13.86
C ASN A 92 -7.85 37.87 14.60
N LEU A 93 -8.23 36.79 13.90
CA LEU A 93 -7.82 35.46 14.34
C LEU A 93 -6.28 35.50 14.39
N PRO A 94 -5.66 35.20 15.53
CA PRO A 94 -4.22 35.05 15.60
C PRO A 94 -3.77 34.13 14.47
N ARG A 95 -2.69 34.47 13.77
CA ARG A 95 -2.01 33.50 12.90
C ARG A 95 -1.81 32.23 13.73
N ARG A 96 -2.20 31.07 13.20
CA ARG A 96 -2.10 29.78 13.88
C ARG A 96 -0.69 29.62 14.47
N VAL A 97 -0.57 29.78 15.79
CA VAL A 97 0.71 29.60 16.50
C VAL A 97 0.82 28.12 16.84
N GLY A 98 1.71 27.42 16.14
CA GLY A 98 1.87 25.97 16.25
C GLY A 98 1.04 25.16 15.26
N ASN A 99 1.48 23.93 15.00
CA ASN A 99 0.72 22.92 14.27
C ASN A 99 -0.09 22.08 15.29
N ASP A 100 -1.23 21.47 14.92
CA ASP A 100 -1.96 20.56 15.82
C ASP A 100 -1.06 19.42 16.35
N MET A 101 -0.03 19.09 15.56
CA MET A 101 1.00 18.09 15.88
C MET A 101 1.92 18.50 17.04
N SER A 102 1.99 19.78 17.41
CA SER A 102 2.85 20.28 18.49
C SER A 102 2.37 19.85 19.88
N LEU A 103 1.13 19.35 19.98
CA LEU A 103 0.53 18.85 21.21
C LEU A 103 0.85 17.37 21.49
N ILE A 104 1.43 16.67 20.52
CA ILE A 104 1.82 15.27 20.69
C ILE A 104 3.15 15.21 21.43
N ARG A 105 3.13 14.71 22.67
CA ARG A 105 4.34 14.37 23.42
C ARG A 105 4.95 13.10 22.83
N LEU A 106 6.24 13.12 22.54
CA LEU A 106 7.00 11.98 22.05
C LEU A 106 7.53 11.16 23.21
N ALA A 107 7.67 9.84 23.03
CA ALA A 107 8.09 8.91 24.07
C ALA A 107 9.57 9.08 24.53
N ASP A 108 10.37 9.83 23.78
CA ASP A 108 11.76 10.16 24.12
C ASP A 108 11.92 11.68 24.01
N ASP A 109 12.01 12.35 25.16
CA ASP A 109 12.12 13.81 25.28
C ASP A 109 13.36 14.39 24.59
N THR A 110 14.38 13.56 24.31
CA THR A 110 15.56 13.99 23.56
C THR A 110 15.33 14.03 22.04
N THR A 111 14.19 13.54 21.56
CA THR A 111 13.82 13.54 20.14
C THR A 111 13.25 14.89 19.75
N SER A 112 13.82 15.50 18.71
CA SER A 112 13.33 16.78 18.17
C SER A 112 11.86 16.68 17.72
N PRO A 113 11.00 17.68 18.03
CA PRO A 113 9.64 17.75 17.50
C PRO A 113 9.58 17.72 15.96
N ALA A 114 10.64 18.15 15.27
CA ALA A 114 10.75 18.07 13.81
C ALA A 114 10.79 16.62 13.29
N ALA A 115 11.18 15.66 14.14
CA ALA A 115 11.20 14.24 13.78
C ALA A 115 9.78 13.71 13.52
N LEU A 116 8.77 14.19 14.26
CA LEU A 116 7.37 13.80 14.06
C LEU A 116 6.88 14.17 12.66
N ALA A 117 7.20 15.38 12.19
CA ALA A 117 6.86 15.81 10.82
C ALA A 117 7.53 14.91 9.76
N THR A 118 8.79 14.51 10.02
CA THR A 118 9.54 13.61 9.13
C THR A 118 8.93 12.21 9.10
N ILE A 119 8.54 11.67 10.27
CA ILE A 119 7.87 10.37 10.40
C ILE A 119 6.53 10.35 9.67
N LEU A 120 5.72 11.41 9.81
CA LEU A 120 4.44 11.49 9.11
C LEU A 120 4.62 11.59 7.59
N ARG A 121 5.59 12.38 7.12
CA ARG A 121 5.91 12.48 5.70
C ARG A 121 6.37 11.15 5.12
N PHE A 122 7.19 10.41 5.87
CA PHE A 122 7.57 9.05 5.52
C PHE A 122 6.35 8.14 5.45
N THR A 123 5.50 8.13 6.48
CA THR A 123 4.32 7.24 6.55
C THR A 123 3.36 7.45 5.37
N ASP A 124 3.17 8.69 4.94
CA ASP A 124 2.33 9.02 3.78
C ASP A 124 2.91 8.49 2.46
N ARG A 125 4.22 8.65 2.24
CA ARG A 125 4.92 8.12 1.04
C ARG A 125 5.03 6.60 1.06
N ALA A 126 5.48 6.05 2.18
CA ALA A 126 5.63 4.62 2.43
C ALA A 126 4.36 3.83 2.10
N LYS A 127 3.18 4.39 2.43
CA LYS A 127 1.91 3.75 2.08
C LYS A 127 1.77 3.50 0.58
N MET A 128 2.15 4.47 -0.25
CA MET A 128 2.02 4.38 -1.71
C MET A 128 3.17 3.56 -2.33
N GLU A 129 4.34 3.58 -1.73
CA GLU A 129 5.55 2.90 -2.23
C GLU A 129 5.62 1.42 -1.86
N PHE A 130 5.12 1.03 -0.68
CA PHE A 130 5.12 -0.36 -0.21
C PHE A 130 3.86 -1.14 -0.59
N TYR A 131 2.75 -0.45 -0.90
CA TYR A 131 1.46 -1.07 -1.17
C TYR A 131 0.87 -0.49 -2.46
N PRO A 132 1.21 -1.07 -3.64
CA PRO A 132 0.68 -0.62 -4.92
C PRO A 132 -0.86 -0.57 -4.98
N LEU A 133 -1.50 -1.47 -4.21
CA LEU A 133 -2.95 -1.57 -4.09
C LEU A 133 -3.53 -0.71 -2.95
N ALA A 134 -2.76 0.19 -2.33
CA ALA A 134 -3.22 0.97 -1.18
C ALA A 134 -4.41 1.88 -1.46
N VAL A 135 -4.63 2.25 -2.72
CA VAL A 135 -5.76 3.06 -3.16
C VAL A 135 -7.08 2.26 -3.17
N CYS A 136 -7.00 0.92 -3.22
CA CYS A 136 -8.16 0.04 -3.23
C CYS A 136 -8.23 -0.87 -1.99
N ILE A 137 -7.44 -0.62 -0.94
CA ILE A 137 -7.46 -1.39 0.31
C ILE A 137 -7.92 -0.51 1.48
N VAL A 138 -8.89 -1.01 2.26
CA VAL A 138 -9.34 -0.36 3.49
C VAL A 138 -8.36 -0.65 4.62
N PHE A 139 -7.27 0.14 4.71
CA PHE A 139 -6.44 0.10 5.90
C PHE A 139 -7.19 0.69 7.10
N ASN A 140 -7.27 -0.06 8.20
CA ASN A 140 -8.08 0.30 9.37
C ASN A 140 -7.66 1.66 9.95
N LYS A 141 -8.62 2.57 10.24
CA LYS A 141 -8.36 3.88 10.88
C LYS A 141 -7.73 3.75 12.27
N SER A 142 -8.03 2.66 13.00
CA SER A 142 -7.43 2.36 14.30
C SER A 142 -5.91 2.13 14.21
N SER A 143 -5.37 1.83 13.03
CA SER A 143 -3.90 1.74 12.84
C SER A 143 -3.21 3.10 13.00
N ARG A 144 -3.86 4.20 12.59
CA ARG A 144 -3.28 5.56 12.69
C ARG A 144 -3.22 6.04 14.13
N SER A 145 -4.28 5.83 14.91
CA SER A 145 -4.26 6.13 16.34
C SER A 145 -3.19 5.29 17.04
N TRP A 146 -3.12 3.99 16.73
CA TRP A 146 -2.13 3.10 17.32
C TRP A 146 -0.68 3.51 16.99
N ILE A 147 -0.38 3.96 15.76
CA ILE A 147 0.95 4.50 15.42
C ILE A 147 1.27 5.75 16.25
N LEU A 148 0.32 6.68 16.39
CA LEU A 148 0.54 7.89 17.19
C LEU A 148 0.75 7.54 18.67
N ASP A 149 -0.03 6.62 19.22
CA ASP A 149 0.12 6.12 20.59
C ASP A 149 1.51 5.49 20.78
N MET A 150 1.98 4.68 19.83
CA MET A 150 3.34 4.10 19.88
C MET A 150 4.43 5.19 19.82
N LEU A 151 4.27 6.23 19.00
CA LEU A 151 5.23 7.35 18.96
C LEU A 151 5.26 8.14 20.28
N SER A 152 4.13 8.21 20.99
CA SER A 152 3.99 8.93 22.25
C SER A 152 4.36 8.13 23.49
N LEU A 153 4.17 6.81 23.47
CA LEU A 153 4.32 5.96 24.65
C LEU A 153 5.50 4.99 24.58
N ASP A 154 5.99 4.68 23.38
CA ASP A 154 7.01 3.66 23.16
C ASP A 154 8.33 4.27 22.64
N ALA A 155 9.30 4.45 23.55
CA ALA A 155 10.59 5.05 23.22
C ALA A 155 11.43 4.20 22.25
N ALA A 156 11.29 2.86 22.27
CA ALA A 156 12.03 1.97 21.37
C ALA A 156 11.49 2.11 19.94
N TYR A 157 10.16 2.12 19.81
CA TYR A 157 9.46 2.33 18.55
C TYR A 157 9.76 3.71 17.98
N LEU A 158 9.67 4.76 18.79
CA LEU A 158 9.99 6.13 18.36
C LEU A 158 11.42 6.21 17.82
N ASN A 159 12.42 5.73 18.58
CA ASN A 159 13.81 5.79 18.14
C ASN A 159 14.04 4.96 16.86
N ALA A 160 13.43 3.78 16.73
CA ALA A 160 13.49 2.97 15.51
C ALA A 160 12.85 3.69 14.31
N MET A 161 11.71 4.35 14.50
CA MET A 161 11.05 5.15 13.45
C MET A 161 11.90 6.34 13.04
N VAL A 162 12.50 7.06 13.98
CA VAL A 162 13.36 8.21 13.67
C VAL A 162 14.52 7.78 12.78
N ILE A 163 15.29 6.75 13.15
CA ILE A 163 16.43 6.32 12.32
C ILE A 163 15.99 5.77 10.97
N THR A 164 14.88 5.02 10.91
CA THR A 164 14.31 4.51 9.65
C THR A 164 13.99 5.65 8.70
N THR A 165 13.32 6.69 9.20
CA THR A 165 12.90 7.84 8.38
C THR A 165 14.06 8.73 7.97
N GLN A 166 15.05 8.92 8.86
CA GLN A 166 16.28 9.63 8.53
C GLN A 166 17.06 8.91 7.42
N SER A 167 17.18 7.60 7.50
CA SER A 167 17.85 6.77 6.48
C SER A 167 17.08 6.80 5.15
N TYR A 168 15.75 6.71 5.18
CA TYR A 168 14.90 6.81 3.99
C TYR A 168 15.08 8.15 3.25
N PHE A 169 15.19 9.26 3.97
CA PHE A 169 15.45 10.58 3.36
C PHE A 169 16.93 10.86 3.08
N GLY A 170 17.81 9.86 3.27
CA GLY A 170 19.23 9.95 2.95
C GLY A 170 20.05 10.84 3.90
N ILE A 171 19.54 11.10 5.12
CA ILE A 171 20.25 11.84 6.17
C ILE A 171 21.41 10.99 6.71
N TYR A 172 21.18 9.69 6.89
CA TYR A 172 22.23 8.70 7.15
C TYR A 172 22.29 7.75 5.96
N LYS A 173 23.49 7.47 5.45
CA LYS A 173 23.71 6.56 4.31
C LYS A 173 24.62 5.41 4.71
N GLY A 174 24.20 4.18 4.41
CA GLY A 174 25.02 2.99 4.58
C GLY A 174 25.62 2.87 6.00
N PRO A 175 26.94 2.68 6.16
CA PRO A 175 27.59 2.46 7.46
C PRO A 175 27.38 3.60 8.48
N ASP A 176 27.11 4.82 8.02
CA ASP A 176 26.94 5.98 8.91
C ASP A 176 25.64 5.92 9.73
N ALA A 177 24.66 5.10 9.32
CA ALA A 177 23.46 4.86 10.11
C ALA A 177 23.78 4.22 11.47
N ALA A 178 24.88 3.45 11.56
CA ALA A 178 25.37 2.89 12.81
C ALA A 178 25.81 3.96 13.84
N GLN A 179 26.13 5.17 13.37
CA GLN A 179 26.55 6.29 14.20
C GLN A 179 25.36 7.06 14.78
N SER A 180 24.13 6.76 14.35
CA SER A 180 22.95 7.44 14.86
C SER A 180 22.67 7.03 16.32
N PRO A 181 22.52 8.00 17.25
CA PRO A 181 22.18 7.70 18.63
C PRO A 181 20.80 7.03 18.75
N HIS A 182 19.91 7.23 17.78
CA HIS A 182 18.58 6.63 17.76
C HIS A 182 18.64 5.11 17.50
N LEU A 183 19.56 4.63 16.65
CA LEU A 183 19.73 3.19 16.43
C LEU A 183 20.23 2.49 17.70
N GLY A 184 21.29 3.04 18.30
CA GLY A 184 21.85 2.51 19.55
C GLY A 184 20.83 2.49 20.68
N LYS A 185 20.04 3.56 20.83
CA LYS A 185 18.92 3.61 21.80
C LYS A 185 17.85 2.58 21.51
N ALA A 186 17.38 2.47 20.27
CA ALA A 186 16.35 1.50 19.89
C ALA A 186 16.78 0.07 20.19
N ILE A 187 18.01 -0.31 19.83
CA ILE A 187 18.57 -1.65 20.10
C ILE A 187 18.72 -1.91 21.60
N ARG A 188 19.23 -0.92 22.36
CA ARG A 188 19.37 -1.05 23.82
C ARG A 188 18.01 -1.24 24.50
N LEU A 189 17.03 -0.41 24.16
CA LEU A 189 15.67 -0.51 24.71
C LEU A 189 15.00 -1.83 24.31
N LEU A 190 15.21 -2.29 23.08
CA LEU A 190 14.73 -3.59 22.62
C LEU A 190 15.37 -4.72 23.46
N ARG A 191 16.70 -4.71 23.66
CA ARG A 191 17.39 -5.72 24.46
C ARG A 191 16.81 -5.84 25.87
N ASN A 192 16.61 -4.71 26.54
CA ASN A 192 15.99 -4.68 27.88
C ASN A 192 14.59 -5.31 27.88
N ARG A 193 13.80 -5.13 26.81
CA ARG A 193 12.47 -5.77 26.68
C ARG A 193 12.54 -7.27 26.45
N LEU A 194 13.60 -7.77 25.82
CA LEU A 194 13.74 -9.21 25.55
C LEU A 194 14.05 -10.00 26.83
N GLU A 195 14.60 -9.33 27.84
CA GLU A 195 14.84 -9.87 29.17
C GLU A 195 13.55 -9.97 30.01
N ASP A 196 12.53 -9.14 29.70
CA ASP A 196 11.24 -9.14 30.39
C ASP A 196 10.24 -10.11 29.71
N GLU A 197 9.86 -11.16 30.43
CA GLU A 197 8.95 -12.20 29.94
C GLU A 197 7.56 -11.69 29.53
N GLN A 198 7.08 -10.60 30.14
CA GLN A 198 5.73 -10.07 29.89
C GLN A 198 5.66 -9.32 28.55
N VAL A 199 6.75 -8.64 28.16
CA VAL A 199 6.75 -7.75 26.99
C VAL A 199 7.62 -8.24 25.84
N ARG A 200 8.50 -9.24 26.04
CA ARG A 200 9.44 -9.76 25.02
C ARG A 200 8.79 -10.21 23.71
N VAL A 201 7.52 -10.62 23.73
CA VAL A 201 6.75 -11.05 22.54
C VAL A 201 5.46 -10.24 22.33
N SER A 202 5.36 -9.06 22.95
CA SER A 202 4.21 -8.15 22.76
C SER A 202 4.13 -7.62 21.32
N ASN A 203 2.94 -7.17 20.89
CA ASN A 203 2.77 -6.53 19.58
C ASN A 203 3.71 -5.33 19.39
N ALA A 204 3.93 -4.54 20.44
CA ALA A 204 4.83 -3.39 20.41
C ALA A 204 6.28 -3.83 20.14
N THR A 205 6.78 -4.83 20.86
CA THR A 205 8.14 -5.37 20.66
C THR A 205 8.32 -5.97 19.26
N VAL A 206 7.34 -6.74 18.78
CA VAL A 206 7.36 -7.30 17.42
C VAL A 206 7.41 -6.19 16.36
N MET A 207 6.66 -5.11 16.55
CA MET A 207 6.66 -3.98 15.62
C MET A 207 7.98 -3.21 15.63
N VAL A 208 8.64 -3.06 16.77
CA VAL A 208 10.01 -2.51 16.83
C VAL A 208 10.96 -3.33 15.95
N VAL A 209 10.91 -4.66 16.03
CA VAL A 209 11.76 -5.54 15.20
C VAL A 209 11.43 -5.40 13.71
N ILE A 210 10.15 -5.31 13.34
CA ILE A 210 9.72 -5.05 11.94
C ILE A 210 10.28 -3.73 11.42
N ILE A 211 10.25 -2.66 12.22
CA ILE A 211 10.83 -1.36 11.83
C ILE A 211 12.35 -1.45 11.68
N LEU A 212 13.05 -2.24 12.52
CA LEU A 212 14.48 -2.47 12.37
C LEU A 212 14.83 -3.29 11.11
N ILE A 213 13.99 -4.27 10.74
CA ILE A 213 14.12 -4.97 9.44
C ILE A 213 13.96 -3.99 8.29
N LEU A 214 12.95 -3.11 8.36
CA LEU A 214 12.72 -2.09 7.33
C LEU A 214 13.90 -1.11 7.23
N HIS A 215 14.44 -0.66 8.35
CA HIS A 215 15.65 0.17 8.39
C HIS A 215 16.82 -0.53 7.70
N ALA A 216 17.11 -1.78 8.10
CA ALA A 216 18.19 -2.58 7.52
C ALA A 216 18.01 -2.74 6.00
N HIS A 217 16.78 -2.95 5.53
CA HIS A 217 16.45 -3.02 4.12
C HIS A 217 16.72 -1.70 3.38
N ILE A 218 16.30 -0.56 3.95
CA ILE A 218 16.52 0.78 3.38
C ILE A 218 18.01 1.12 3.23
N VAL A 219 18.84 0.70 4.18
CA VAL A 219 20.31 0.91 4.12
C VAL A 219 21.05 -0.23 3.40
N SER A 220 20.31 -1.17 2.82
CA SER A 220 20.83 -2.35 2.11
C SER A 220 21.75 -3.25 2.95
N ASP A 221 21.57 -3.29 4.27
CA ASP A 221 22.24 -4.21 5.19
C ASP A 221 21.46 -5.54 5.28
N TYR A 222 21.65 -6.39 4.28
CA TYR A 222 20.96 -7.67 4.19
C TYR A 222 21.33 -8.66 5.30
N ALA A 223 22.54 -8.55 5.87
CA ALA A 223 22.93 -9.35 7.01
C ALA A 223 22.07 -9.00 8.24
N ALA A 224 21.84 -7.70 8.49
CA ALA A 224 20.93 -7.26 9.54
C ALA A 224 19.46 -7.62 9.24
N VAL A 225 19.01 -7.53 7.98
CA VAL A 225 17.67 -8.02 7.57
C VAL A 225 17.49 -9.48 7.96
N GLN A 226 18.45 -10.35 7.61
CA GLN A 226 18.41 -11.77 7.94
C GLN A 226 18.39 -12.01 9.46
N HIS A 227 19.28 -11.34 10.20
CA HIS A 227 19.39 -11.50 11.65
C HIS A 227 18.11 -11.06 12.38
N HIS A 228 17.58 -9.87 12.06
CA HIS A 228 16.36 -9.38 12.66
C HIS A 228 15.14 -10.24 12.29
N THR A 229 15.06 -10.73 11.05
CA THR A 229 13.98 -11.63 10.60
C THR A 229 14.05 -12.99 11.32
N GLN A 230 15.24 -13.52 11.60
CA GLN A 230 15.38 -14.74 12.41
C GLN A 230 14.90 -14.52 13.85
N GLY A 231 15.22 -13.37 14.45
CA GLY A 231 14.68 -12.95 15.75
C GLY A 231 13.16 -12.84 15.74
N LEU A 232 12.60 -12.21 14.71
CA LEU A 232 11.16 -12.08 14.49
C LEU A 232 10.47 -13.44 14.39
N ARG A 233 11.04 -14.37 13.62
CA ARG A 233 10.54 -15.74 13.48
C ARG A 233 10.49 -16.47 14.84
N LYS A 234 11.53 -16.29 15.67
CA LYS A 234 11.56 -16.84 17.03
C LYS A 234 10.45 -16.24 17.92
N MET A 235 10.22 -14.93 17.85
CA MET A 235 9.13 -14.27 18.60
C MET A 235 7.76 -14.81 18.22
N VAL A 236 7.49 -14.98 16.92
CA VAL A 236 6.21 -15.55 16.43
C VAL A 236 6.02 -16.97 16.93
N ARG A 237 7.05 -17.82 16.85
CA ARG A 237 7.01 -19.20 17.37
C ARG A 237 6.74 -19.24 18.88
N LEU A 238 7.41 -18.39 19.66
CA LEU A 238 7.20 -18.29 21.12
C LEU A 238 5.77 -17.85 21.48
N ARG A 239 5.08 -17.13 20.60
CA ARG A 239 3.70 -16.70 20.80
C ARG A 239 2.67 -17.70 20.26
N GLY A 240 3.11 -18.88 19.80
CA GLY A 240 2.23 -19.93 19.30
C GLY A 240 1.84 -19.80 17.83
N GLY A 241 2.64 -19.09 17.02
CA GLY A 241 2.44 -19.01 15.58
C GLY A 241 1.74 -17.73 15.10
N LEU A 242 1.45 -17.68 13.80
CA LEU A 242 0.91 -16.48 13.15
C LEU A 242 -0.55 -16.22 13.58
N GLY A 243 -1.28 -17.28 13.95
CA GLY A 243 -2.65 -17.21 14.46
C GLY A 243 -2.81 -16.29 15.68
N ALA A 244 -1.79 -16.19 16.54
CA ALA A 244 -1.79 -15.35 17.74
C ALA A 244 -1.82 -13.84 17.47
N PHE A 245 -1.63 -13.44 16.21
CA PHE A 245 -1.58 -12.04 15.77
C PHE A 245 -2.80 -11.62 14.94
N THR A 246 -3.72 -12.53 14.64
CA THR A 246 -4.87 -12.32 13.74
C THR A 246 -5.86 -11.24 14.21
N SER A 247 -5.82 -10.84 15.48
CA SER A 247 -6.55 -9.67 15.98
C SER A 247 -6.06 -8.34 15.40
N ASN A 248 -4.85 -8.31 14.80
CA ASN A 248 -4.26 -7.16 14.13
C ASN A 248 -3.74 -7.57 12.74
N ASN A 249 -4.60 -7.47 11.72
CA ASN A 249 -4.28 -7.85 10.35
C ASN A 249 -3.07 -7.09 9.79
N LYS A 250 -2.92 -5.81 10.10
CA LYS A 250 -1.76 -5.00 9.65
C LYS A 250 -0.44 -5.60 10.13
N LEU A 251 -0.38 -6.01 11.39
CA LEU A 251 0.79 -6.66 11.95
C LEU A 251 1.06 -8.01 11.27
N VAL A 252 0.02 -8.80 11.00
CA VAL A 252 0.16 -10.06 10.26
C VAL A 252 0.67 -9.84 8.84
N ILE A 253 0.16 -8.83 8.14
CA ILE A 253 0.66 -8.44 6.80
C ILE A 253 2.15 -8.14 6.89
N ASP A 254 2.59 -7.33 7.85
CA ASP A 254 4.01 -6.97 8.00
C ASP A 254 4.89 -8.19 8.34
N LEU A 255 4.40 -9.10 9.17
CA LEU A 255 5.07 -10.38 9.48
C LEU A 255 5.26 -11.23 8.21
N ILE A 256 4.20 -11.40 7.41
CA ILE A 256 4.24 -12.16 6.16
C ILE A 256 5.23 -11.50 5.19
N ARG A 257 5.20 -10.17 5.06
CA ARG A 257 6.12 -9.44 4.17
C ARG A 257 7.58 -9.65 4.55
N CYS A 258 7.91 -9.64 5.84
CA CYS A 258 9.27 -9.91 6.31
C CYS A 258 9.72 -11.34 5.96
N ASP A 259 8.86 -12.34 6.24
CA ASP A 259 9.21 -13.75 6.03
C ASP A 259 9.33 -14.11 4.54
N VAL A 260 8.33 -13.71 3.75
CA VAL A 260 8.27 -13.96 2.30
C VAL A 260 9.30 -13.13 1.55
N GLY A 261 9.51 -11.87 1.95
CA GLY A 261 10.52 -11.00 1.34
C GLY A 261 11.94 -11.57 1.49
N LEU A 262 12.29 -12.05 2.68
CA LEU A 262 13.58 -12.71 2.90
C LEU A 262 13.72 -13.99 2.06
N ALA A 263 12.66 -14.82 1.99
CA ALA A 263 12.66 -16.05 1.21
C ALA A 263 12.86 -15.81 -0.30
N ILE A 264 12.19 -14.80 -0.87
CA ILE A 264 12.38 -14.42 -2.28
C ILE A 264 13.81 -13.91 -2.53
N HIS A 265 14.36 -13.15 -1.58
CA HIS A 265 15.71 -12.59 -1.72
C HIS A 265 16.80 -13.68 -1.63
N SER A 266 16.71 -14.61 -0.67
CA SER A 266 17.72 -15.66 -0.49
C SER A 266 17.51 -16.89 -1.38
N GLY A 267 16.30 -17.08 -1.91
CA GLY A 267 15.90 -18.32 -2.58
C GLY A 267 15.56 -19.47 -1.63
N ASP A 268 15.51 -19.21 -0.32
CA ASP A 268 15.11 -20.20 0.69
C ASP A 268 13.58 -20.29 0.82
N LYS A 269 13.11 -21.25 1.63
CA LYS A 269 11.70 -21.37 2.00
C LYS A 269 11.33 -20.41 3.14
N PRO A 270 10.13 -19.81 3.12
CA PRO A 270 9.66 -18.98 4.22
C PRO A 270 9.31 -19.84 5.45
N ALA A 271 9.59 -19.33 6.65
CA ALA A 271 9.60 -20.12 7.87
C ALA A 271 8.24 -20.28 8.56
N PHE A 272 7.24 -19.47 8.19
CA PHE A 272 5.90 -19.57 8.76
C PHE A 272 5.02 -20.62 8.06
N PHE A 273 5.41 -21.09 6.88
CA PHE A 273 4.64 -22.08 6.11
C PHE A 273 4.61 -23.47 6.73
N GLU A 274 5.71 -23.87 7.36
CA GLU A 274 5.85 -25.22 7.94
C GLU A 274 4.94 -25.43 9.15
N ASN A 275 4.38 -24.35 9.71
CA ASN A 275 3.39 -24.41 10.77
C ASN A 275 1.99 -24.59 10.17
N ARG A 276 1.14 -25.41 10.78
CA ARG A 276 -0.31 -25.58 10.43
C ARG A 276 -1.14 -24.27 10.51
N ASP A 277 -0.48 -23.14 10.77
CA ASP A 277 -1.07 -21.81 10.87
C ASP A 277 -1.69 -21.34 9.55
N LEU A 278 -1.33 -21.91 8.40
CA LEU A 278 -1.88 -21.46 7.12
C LEU A 278 -3.32 -21.88 6.84
N ASP A 279 -3.83 -22.87 7.57
CA ASP A 279 -5.25 -23.26 7.50
C ASP A 279 -6.18 -22.09 7.90
N ILE A 280 -5.67 -21.08 8.62
CA ILE A 280 -6.43 -19.87 8.98
C ILE A 280 -6.52 -18.86 7.82
N PHE A 281 -5.63 -18.94 6.82
CA PHE A 281 -5.61 -18.04 5.67
C PHE A 281 -6.30 -18.68 4.48
N VAL A 282 -7.56 -19.08 4.68
CA VAL A 282 -8.45 -19.48 3.59
C VAL A 282 -8.55 -18.30 2.60
N PRO A 283 -8.33 -18.53 1.28
CA PRO A 283 -8.46 -17.48 0.29
C PRO A 283 -9.83 -16.81 0.38
N SER A 284 -9.89 -15.50 0.14
CA SER A 284 -11.15 -14.78 0.20
C SER A 284 -12.16 -15.32 -0.81
N GLU A 285 -13.44 -15.40 -0.44
CA GLU A 285 -14.54 -15.73 -1.36
C GLU A 285 -14.60 -14.78 -2.55
N LEU A 286 -14.07 -13.56 -2.40
CA LEU A 286 -13.89 -12.60 -3.50
C LEU A 286 -13.09 -13.20 -4.66
N CYS A 287 -12.14 -14.11 -4.38
CA CYS A 287 -11.32 -14.75 -5.39
C CYS A 287 -12.08 -15.79 -6.24
N PHE A 288 -13.28 -16.20 -5.81
CA PHE A 288 -14.04 -17.29 -6.43
C PHE A 288 -15.38 -16.86 -7.04
N THR A 289 -15.65 -15.56 -7.10
CA THR A 289 -16.87 -15.04 -7.75
C THR A 289 -16.97 -15.46 -9.21
N ALA A 290 -18.19 -15.79 -9.65
CA ALA A 290 -18.48 -16.33 -10.98
C ALA A 290 -17.87 -15.48 -12.12
N ARG A 291 -17.17 -16.17 -13.02
CA ARG A 291 -16.38 -15.57 -14.09
C ARG A 291 -17.22 -15.39 -15.36
N SER A 292 -16.99 -14.31 -16.09
CA SER A 292 -17.62 -14.10 -17.41
C SER A 292 -16.84 -14.76 -18.56
N ARG A 293 -15.60 -15.22 -18.33
CA ARG A 293 -14.74 -15.82 -19.36
C ARG A 293 -14.27 -17.22 -18.95
N PRO A 294 -14.16 -18.16 -19.91
CA PRO A 294 -13.58 -19.46 -19.65
C PRO A 294 -12.08 -19.35 -19.37
N ASP A 295 -11.56 -20.29 -18.59
CA ASP A 295 -10.12 -20.40 -18.37
C ASP A 295 -9.37 -20.74 -19.66
N PRO A 296 -8.14 -20.22 -19.84
CA PRO A 296 -7.24 -20.71 -20.87
C PRO A 296 -7.07 -22.24 -20.74
N SER A 297 -7.00 -22.95 -21.87
CA SER A 297 -6.95 -24.42 -21.89
C SER A 297 -5.80 -24.98 -21.05
N PHE A 298 -4.62 -24.35 -21.12
CA PHE A 298 -3.42 -24.79 -20.40
C PHE A 298 -3.62 -24.87 -18.88
N VAL A 299 -4.55 -24.10 -18.30
CA VAL A 299 -4.78 -24.10 -16.85
C VAL A 299 -5.27 -25.45 -16.36
N ARG A 300 -5.99 -26.20 -17.22
CA ARG A 300 -6.47 -27.56 -16.91
C ARG A 300 -5.35 -28.61 -16.90
N GLU A 301 -4.22 -28.26 -17.51
CA GLU A 301 -3.07 -29.15 -17.68
C GLU A 301 -1.95 -28.84 -16.67
N LEU A 302 -2.13 -27.84 -15.80
CA LEU A 302 -1.19 -27.54 -14.72
C LEU A 302 -1.33 -28.53 -13.57
N ASP A 303 -0.28 -28.62 -12.75
CA ASP A 303 -0.41 -29.16 -11.40
C ASP A 303 -1.67 -28.60 -10.68
N PRO A 304 -2.51 -29.44 -10.05
CA PRO A 304 -3.75 -29.00 -9.43
C PRO A 304 -3.58 -27.91 -8.37
N GLY A 305 -2.48 -27.95 -7.62
CA GLY A 305 -2.14 -26.92 -6.64
C GLY A 305 -1.81 -25.59 -7.32
N LEU A 306 -1.01 -25.62 -8.38
CA LEU A 306 -0.69 -24.44 -9.17
C LEU A 306 -1.92 -23.86 -9.87
N ALA A 307 -2.77 -24.71 -10.45
CA ALA A 307 -4.05 -24.29 -11.05
C ALA A 307 -4.95 -23.59 -10.03
N ARG A 308 -5.01 -24.09 -8.80
CA ARG A 308 -5.76 -23.44 -7.70
C ARG A 308 -5.21 -22.04 -7.41
N ILE A 309 -3.89 -21.87 -7.32
CA ILE A 309 -3.27 -20.56 -7.09
C ILE A 309 -3.54 -19.61 -8.26
N TRP A 310 -3.45 -20.11 -9.50
CA TRP A 310 -3.81 -19.36 -10.69
C TRP A 310 -5.23 -18.79 -10.59
N HIS A 311 -6.22 -19.62 -10.22
CA HIS A 311 -7.60 -19.17 -10.05
C HIS A 311 -7.76 -18.12 -8.94
N ILE A 312 -7.09 -18.30 -7.80
CA ILE A 312 -7.11 -17.32 -6.71
C ILE A 312 -6.59 -15.97 -7.21
N MET A 313 -5.43 -15.96 -7.88
CA MET A 313 -4.82 -14.74 -8.40
C MET A 313 -5.65 -14.08 -9.51
N GLN A 314 -6.20 -14.87 -10.41
CA GLN A 314 -7.08 -14.37 -11.47
C GLN A 314 -8.34 -13.72 -10.89
N GLY A 315 -9.00 -14.38 -9.94
CA GLY A 315 -10.18 -13.85 -9.27
C GLY A 315 -9.88 -12.59 -8.47
N PHE A 316 -8.79 -12.58 -7.71
CA PHE A 316 -8.32 -11.39 -7.00
C PHE A 316 -8.06 -10.21 -7.95
N CYS A 317 -7.36 -10.43 -9.06
CA CYS A 317 -7.09 -9.39 -10.05
C CYS A 317 -8.37 -8.86 -10.71
N ALA A 318 -9.33 -9.74 -11.01
CA ALA A 318 -10.64 -9.34 -11.52
C ALA A 318 -11.39 -8.45 -10.51
N GLN A 319 -11.35 -8.80 -9.23
CA GLN A 319 -11.97 -8.01 -8.16
C GLN A 319 -11.28 -6.66 -7.95
N VAL A 320 -9.96 -6.60 -7.98
CA VAL A 320 -9.22 -5.34 -7.93
C VAL A 320 -9.66 -4.43 -9.08
N ASN A 321 -9.67 -4.94 -10.32
CA ASN A 321 -10.08 -4.17 -11.49
C ASN A 321 -11.55 -3.69 -11.40
N LEU A 322 -12.46 -4.54 -10.90
CA LEU A 322 -13.86 -4.16 -10.69
C LEU A 322 -13.97 -3.05 -9.64
N THR A 323 -13.29 -3.23 -8.52
CA THR A 323 -13.25 -2.28 -7.40
C THR A 323 -12.70 -0.92 -7.84
N THR A 324 -11.64 -0.90 -8.66
CA THR A 324 -11.12 0.34 -9.24
C THR A 324 -12.15 1.04 -10.12
N LYS A 325 -12.91 0.30 -10.95
CA LYS A 325 -13.95 0.87 -11.81
C LYS A 325 -15.15 1.41 -11.03
N THR A 326 -15.53 0.75 -9.94
CA THR A 326 -16.68 1.13 -9.11
C THR A 326 -16.30 2.09 -7.97
N ASN A 327 -15.02 2.46 -7.85
CA ASN A 327 -14.48 3.24 -6.75
C ASN A 327 -14.79 2.62 -5.37
N GLY A 328 -14.81 1.28 -5.33
CA GLY A 328 -14.98 0.49 -4.11
C GLY A 328 -13.67 0.30 -3.35
N MET A 329 -13.70 -0.57 -2.33
CA MET A 329 -12.50 -0.94 -1.57
C MET A 329 -12.51 -2.43 -1.19
N ILE A 330 -11.33 -3.05 -1.18
CA ILE A 330 -11.09 -4.41 -0.71
C ILE A 330 -10.78 -4.38 0.79
N PRO A 331 -11.41 -5.24 1.61
CA PRO A 331 -11.07 -5.37 3.02
C PRO A 331 -9.60 -5.80 3.24
N GLU A 332 -8.94 -5.21 4.25
CA GLU A 332 -7.56 -5.56 4.63
C GLU A 332 -7.39 -7.06 4.94
N THR A 333 -8.42 -7.68 5.52
CA THR A 333 -8.47 -9.13 5.79
C THR A 333 -8.38 -9.97 4.53
N ASP A 334 -9.09 -9.56 3.46
CA ASP A 334 -9.12 -10.30 2.20
C ASP A 334 -7.81 -10.16 1.45
N PHE A 335 -7.22 -8.96 1.48
CA PHE A 335 -5.87 -8.74 0.97
C PHE A 335 -4.84 -9.63 1.68
N MET A 336 -4.86 -9.65 3.02
CA MET A 336 -3.95 -10.47 3.84
C MET A 336 -4.10 -11.96 3.54
N LYS A 337 -5.33 -12.48 3.54
CA LYS A 337 -5.63 -13.89 3.26
C LYS A 337 -5.21 -14.30 1.85
N THR A 338 -5.43 -13.43 0.87
CA THR A 338 -5.01 -13.68 -0.52
C THR A 338 -3.49 -13.70 -0.63
N MET A 339 -2.80 -12.71 -0.06
CA MET A 339 -1.33 -12.67 -0.04
C MET A 339 -0.75 -13.95 0.58
N ALA A 340 -1.26 -14.36 1.74
CA ALA A 340 -0.80 -15.57 2.41
C ALA A 340 -1.10 -16.83 1.58
N SER A 341 -2.32 -17.00 1.06
CA SER A 341 -2.71 -18.20 0.31
C SER A 341 -2.02 -18.35 -1.06
N VAL A 342 -1.40 -17.28 -1.56
CA VAL A 342 -0.67 -17.28 -2.84
C VAL A 342 0.84 -17.42 -2.62
N MET A 343 1.45 -16.51 -1.87
CA MET A 343 2.91 -16.36 -1.84
C MET A 343 3.60 -17.57 -1.20
N TYR A 344 3.01 -18.06 -0.12
CA TYR A 344 3.52 -19.16 0.68
C TYR A 344 3.52 -20.50 -0.09
N PRO A 345 2.40 -20.94 -0.70
CA PRO A 345 2.41 -22.13 -1.55
C PRO A 345 3.34 -22.02 -2.76
N LEU A 346 3.38 -20.87 -3.45
CA LEU A 346 4.27 -20.68 -4.62
C LEU A 346 5.75 -20.83 -4.26
N LEU A 347 6.16 -20.39 -3.07
CA LEU A 347 7.53 -20.56 -2.57
C LEU A 347 7.85 -22.00 -2.11
N HIS A 348 6.84 -22.83 -1.87
CA HIS A 348 7.02 -24.23 -1.48
C HIS A 348 6.93 -25.21 -2.64
N MET A 349 6.29 -24.81 -3.73
CA MET A 349 6.22 -25.57 -4.97
C MET A 349 7.58 -25.57 -5.70
N SER A 350 7.89 -26.69 -6.33
CA SER A 350 9.05 -26.88 -7.19
C SER A 350 8.65 -27.77 -8.37
N PHE A 351 8.95 -27.33 -9.58
CA PHE A 351 8.71 -28.09 -10.81
C PHE A 351 9.99 -28.23 -11.62
N ASP A 352 9.94 -29.05 -12.67
CA ASP A 352 11.09 -29.26 -13.55
C ASP A 352 11.52 -27.93 -14.19
N PRO A 353 12.82 -27.56 -14.11
CA PRO A 353 13.33 -26.35 -14.75
C PRO A 353 13.00 -26.34 -16.25
N GLY A 354 12.35 -25.27 -16.70
CA GLY A 354 11.93 -25.13 -18.11
C GLY A 354 10.65 -25.89 -18.47
N SER A 355 9.92 -26.43 -17.49
CA SER A 355 8.52 -26.82 -17.69
C SER A 355 7.59 -25.60 -17.71
N ARG A 356 6.41 -25.77 -18.30
CA ARG A 356 5.35 -24.77 -18.29
C ARG A 356 4.88 -24.44 -16.85
N ASP A 357 4.77 -25.45 -15.99
CA ASP A 357 4.39 -25.30 -14.59
C ASP A 357 5.40 -24.43 -13.83
N GLU A 358 6.70 -24.68 -14.01
CA GLU A 358 7.74 -23.86 -13.37
C GLU A 358 7.71 -22.42 -13.87
N ALA A 359 7.49 -22.21 -15.18
CA ALA A 359 7.40 -20.87 -15.76
C ALA A 359 6.21 -20.09 -15.20
N ILE A 360 5.04 -20.74 -15.09
CA ILE A 360 3.83 -20.12 -14.52
C ILE A 360 4.00 -19.88 -13.01
N ARG A 361 4.60 -20.81 -12.27
CA ARG A 361 4.90 -20.64 -10.85
C ARG A 361 5.79 -19.42 -10.62
N LEU A 362 6.88 -19.29 -11.38
CA LEU A 362 7.81 -18.15 -11.29
C LEU A 362 7.17 -16.84 -11.74
N ALA A 363 6.33 -16.87 -12.78
CA ALA A 363 5.56 -15.71 -13.22
C ALA A 363 4.57 -15.23 -12.15
N LEU A 364 3.80 -16.15 -11.55
CA LEU A 364 2.87 -15.84 -10.47
C LEU A 364 3.60 -15.35 -9.22
N LEU A 365 4.77 -15.92 -8.90
CA LEU A 365 5.58 -15.47 -7.77
C LEU A 365 6.12 -14.05 -7.99
N SER A 366 6.58 -13.76 -9.20
CA SER A 366 7.02 -12.43 -9.61
C SER A 366 5.85 -11.43 -9.56
N TYR A 367 4.72 -11.78 -10.15
CA TYR A 367 3.53 -10.94 -10.15
C TYR A 367 2.99 -10.70 -8.73
N GLY A 368 2.96 -11.74 -7.90
CA GLY A 368 2.59 -11.66 -6.49
C GLY A 368 3.53 -10.76 -5.69
N PHE A 369 4.83 -10.85 -5.95
CA PHE A 369 5.81 -9.93 -5.37
C PHE A 369 5.51 -8.47 -5.73
N ASP A 370 5.23 -8.17 -7.00
CA ASP A 370 4.92 -6.82 -7.47
C ASP A 370 3.72 -6.22 -6.72
N ILE A 371 2.62 -6.96 -6.60
CA ILE A 371 1.38 -6.43 -6.03
C ILE A 371 1.32 -6.49 -4.49
N PHE A 372 2.02 -7.44 -3.86
CA PHE A 372 1.94 -7.68 -2.42
C PHE A 372 3.14 -7.20 -1.62
N LEU A 373 4.34 -7.14 -2.21
CA LEU A 373 5.60 -7.02 -1.47
C LEU A 373 6.51 -5.88 -1.93
N GLN A 374 6.34 -5.39 -3.16
CA GLN A 374 7.29 -4.46 -3.77
C GLN A 374 7.46 -3.18 -2.94
N PHE A 375 8.73 -2.79 -2.76
CA PHE A 375 9.12 -1.45 -2.37
C PHE A 375 9.57 -0.71 -3.64
N ARG A 376 8.70 0.13 -4.20
CA ARG A 376 8.93 0.76 -5.52
C ARG A 376 10.18 1.65 -5.62
N SER A 377 10.74 2.05 -4.49
CA SER A 377 11.95 2.89 -4.41
C SER A 377 13.21 2.08 -4.05
N ASP A 378 13.11 0.76 -3.92
CA ASP A 378 14.26 -0.11 -3.65
C ASP A 378 15.00 -0.44 -4.95
N PRO A 379 16.27 -0.04 -5.09
CA PRO A 379 17.08 -0.39 -6.25
C PRO A 379 17.59 -1.83 -6.20
N THR A 380 17.37 -2.58 -5.11
CA THR A 380 17.99 -3.89 -4.96
C THR A 380 17.37 -4.92 -5.90
N PRO A 381 18.18 -5.55 -6.77
CA PRO A 381 17.70 -6.60 -7.65
C PRO A 381 17.40 -7.90 -6.90
N TYR A 382 16.26 -8.53 -7.21
CA TYR A 382 15.93 -9.89 -6.74
C TYR A 382 16.65 -10.95 -7.59
N VAL A 383 17.98 -11.02 -7.42
CA VAL A 383 18.88 -11.78 -8.30
C VAL A 383 18.50 -13.27 -8.39
N HIS A 384 18.12 -13.89 -7.28
CA HIS A 384 17.75 -15.31 -7.25
C HIS A 384 16.47 -15.60 -8.05
N LEU A 385 15.42 -14.80 -7.87
CA LEU A 385 14.19 -14.91 -8.63
C LEU A 385 14.43 -14.61 -10.12
N ALA A 386 15.21 -13.57 -10.42
CA ALA A 386 15.56 -13.18 -11.79
C ALA A 386 16.26 -14.31 -12.53
N ALA A 387 17.32 -14.86 -11.92
CA ALA A 387 18.12 -15.91 -12.49
C ALA A 387 17.33 -17.22 -12.68
N SER A 388 16.48 -17.56 -11.71
CA SER A 388 15.62 -18.75 -11.79
C SER A 388 14.60 -18.61 -12.92
N TYR A 389 13.96 -17.45 -13.02
CA TYR A 389 12.96 -17.20 -14.07
C TYR A 389 13.60 -17.19 -15.46
N GLN A 390 14.73 -16.51 -15.63
CA GLN A 390 15.48 -16.52 -16.89
C GLN A 390 15.89 -17.93 -17.31
N ARG A 391 16.46 -18.72 -16.38
CA ARG A 391 16.87 -20.11 -16.65
C ARG A 391 15.69 -20.96 -17.08
N CYS A 392 14.53 -20.78 -16.42
CA CYS A 392 13.31 -21.49 -16.78
C CYS A 392 12.83 -21.13 -18.18
N LEU A 393 12.72 -19.84 -18.53
CA LEU A 393 12.27 -19.43 -19.86
C LEU A 393 13.20 -19.93 -20.98
N ASN A 394 14.52 -19.96 -20.73
CA ASN A 394 15.49 -20.55 -21.66
C ASN A 394 15.28 -22.06 -21.88
N GLY A 395 14.89 -22.79 -20.83
CA GLY A 395 14.53 -24.21 -20.95
C GLY A 395 13.21 -24.41 -21.69
N LEU A 396 12.22 -23.58 -21.38
CA LEU A 396 10.88 -23.62 -21.97
C LEU A 396 10.90 -23.34 -23.47
N ALA A 397 11.71 -22.37 -23.92
CA ALA A 397 11.87 -22.03 -25.33
C ALA A 397 12.36 -23.20 -26.19
N LYS A 398 13.01 -24.22 -25.58
CA LYS A 398 13.46 -25.43 -26.30
C LYS A 398 12.37 -26.49 -26.46
N ARG A 399 11.28 -26.37 -25.70
CA ARG A 399 10.18 -27.37 -25.65
C ARG A 399 8.98 -26.98 -26.52
N ASP A 400 8.86 -25.70 -26.88
CA ASP A 400 7.76 -25.14 -27.68
C ASP A 400 6.35 -25.52 -27.17
N ASP A 401 6.20 -25.57 -25.85
CA ASP A 401 5.02 -26.09 -25.13
C ASP A 401 4.01 -24.98 -24.73
N VAL A 402 4.17 -23.77 -25.30
CA VAL A 402 3.46 -22.57 -24.82
C VAL A 402 2.99 -21.71 -25.97
N SER A 403 1.73 -21.25 -25.89
CA SER A 403 1.16 -20.37 -26.90
C SER A 403 1.86 -19.01 -26.97
N PRO A 404 1.92 -18.36 -28.14
CA PRO A 404 2.47 -17.02 -28.29
C PRO A 404 1.89 -15.98 -27.32
N GLN A 405 0.58 -16.07 -27.03
CA GLN A 405 -0.10 -15.17 -26.09
C GLN A 405 0.41 -15.35 -24.65
N LEU A 406 0.63 -16.60 -24.23
CA LEU A 406 1.17 -16.87 -22.89
C LEU A 406 2.65 -16.44 -22.81
N TRP A 407 3.43 -16.59 -23.88
CA TRP A 407 4.77 -16.01 -23.95
C TRP A 407 4.78 -14.49 -23.76
N ILE A 408 3.88 -13.77 -24.44
CA ILE A 408 3.72 -12.32 -24.24
C ILE A 408 3.48 -12.02 -22.75
N TRP A 409 2.61 -12.77 -22.08
CA TRP A 409 2.33 -12.57 -20.66
C TRP A 409 3.54 -12.87 -19.77
N LEU A 410 4.18 -14.05 -19.92
CA LEU A 410 5.35 -14.45 -19.14
C LEU A 410 6.49 -13.43 -19.25
N LEU A 411 6.82 -13.06 -20.49
CA LEU A 411 7.89 -12.12 -20.80
C LEU A 411 7.55 -10.73 -20.23
N THR A 412 6.33 -10.22 -20.43
CA THR A 412 5.93 -8.91 -19.88
C THR A 412 6.00 -8.88 -18.35
N VAL A 413 5.50 -9.91 -17.67
CA VAL A 413 5.57 -10.01 -16.20
C VAL A 413 7.02 -10.03 -15.71
N GLY A 414 7.89 -10.82 -16.34
CA GLY A 414 9.31 -10.82 -16.02
C GLY A 414 9.97 -9.46 -16.26
N GLY A 415 9.63 -8.80 -17.37
CA GLY A 415 10.15 -7.50 -17.77
C GLY A 415 9.76 -6.35 -16.83
N LEU A 416 8.56 -6.41 -16.27
CA LEU A 416 8.09 -5.41 -15.30
C LEU A 416 8.74 -5.56 -13.93
N VAL A 417 8.94 -6.80 -13.49
CA VAL A 417 9.20 -7.07 -12.07
C VAL A 417 10.64 -7.47 -11.78
N VAL A 418 11.24 -8.33 -12.60
CA VAL A 418 12.45 -9.08 -12.18
C VAL A 418 13.63 -8.98 -13.16
N PHE A 419 13.39 -8.73 -14.45
CA PHE A 419 14.47 -8.74 -15.44
C PHE A 419 15.39 -7.53 -15.29
N LEU A 420 16.64 -7.82 -14.96
CA LEU A 420 17.71 -6.84 -14.84
C LEU A 420 18.01 -6.18 -16.20
N PRO A 421 18.53 -4.93 -16.21
CA PRO A 421 18.91 -4.24 -17.43
C PRO A 421 19.79 -5.06 -18.38
N ALA A 422 20.69 -5.92 -17.86
CA ALA A 422 21.56 -6.77 -18.65
C ALA A 422 20.83 -7.89 -19.43
N VAL A 423 19.72 -8.41 -18.87
CA VAL A 423 18.92 -9.51 -19.48
C VAL A 423 17.89 -8.97 -20.48
N ARG A 424 17.69 -7.64 -20.47
CA ARG A 424 16.65 -6.94 -21.21
C ARG A 424 16.71 -7.21 -22.72
N ARG A 425 17.91 -7.31 -23.32
CA ARG A 425 18.04 -7.46 -24.78
C ARG A 425 17.39 -8.75 -25.31
N ASN A 426 17.72 -9.92 -24.77
CA ASN A 426 17.16 -11.19 -25.26
C ASN A 426 15.64 -11.27 -25.02
N PHE A 427 15.18 -10.75 -23.89
CA PHE A 427 13.75 -10.61 -23.57
C PHE A 427 13.01 -9.78 -24.63
N TRP A 428 13.60 -8.67 -25.10
CA TRP A 428 12.95 -7.76 -26.06
C TRP A 428 12.78 -8.41 -27.42
N HIS A 429 13.79 -9.14 -27.87
CA HIS A 429 13.72 -9.86 -29.14
C HIS A 429 12.63 -10.92 -29.13
N TRP A 430 12.51 -11.69 -28.04
CA TRP A 430 11.45 -12.70 -27.90
C TRP A 430 10.07 -12.06 -27.80
N LEU A 431 9.93 -10.98 -27.03
CA LEU A 431 8.65 -10.29 -26.89
C LEU A 431 8.19 -9.70 -28.24
N LEU A 432 9.09 -9.05 -28.99
CA LEU A 432 8.81 -8.59 -30.35
C LEU A 432 8.38 -9.72 -31.28
N TYR A 433 9.09 -10.86 -31.25
CA TYR A 433 8.76 -12.04 -32.06
C TYR A 433 7.34 -12.54 -31.80
N TYR A 434 6.95 -12.70 -30.53
CA TYR A 434 5.62 -13.20 -30.18
C TYR A 434 4.50 -12.15 -30.41
N LEU A 435 4.79 -10.86 -30.21
CA LEU A 435 3.89 -9.77 -30.57
C LEU A 435 3.62 -9.79 -32.09
N GLY A 436 4.66 -9.95 -32.90
CA GLY A 436 4.55 -10.09 -34.35
C GLY A 436 3.73 -11.31 -34.75
N SER A 437 3.97 -12.46 -34.11
CA SER A 437 3.22 -13.70 -34.34
C SER A 437 1.73 -13.56 -34.00
N CYS A 438 1.39 -12.74 -33.00
CA CYS A 438 0.02 -12.40 -32.65
C CYS A 438 -0.56 -11.21 -33.44
N ARG A 439 0.22 -10.61 -34.36
CA ARG A 439 -0.12 -9.41 -35.13
C ARG A 439 -0.53 -8.22 -34.26
N VAL A 440 0.10 -8.07 -33.10
CA VAL A 440 -0.14 -6.95 -32.18
C VAL A 440 0.56 -5.70 -32.71
N ARG A 441 -0.21 -4.64 -32.92
CA ARG A 441 0.20 -3.35 -33.49
C ARG A 441 -0.04 -2.17 -32.56
N SER A 442 -0.80 -2.37 -31.49
CA SER A 442 -1.10 -1.31 -30.51
C SER A 442 -0.96 -1.79 -29.08
N TRP A 443 -0.77 -0.83 -28.17
CA TRP A 443 -0.80 -1.08 -26.74
C TRP A 443 -2.14 -1.70 -26.31
N GLU A 444 -3.26 -1.24 -26.88
CA GLU A 444 -4.60 -1.74 -26.56
C GLU A 444 -4.75 -3.23 -26.89
N GLU A 445 -4.19 -3.69 -28.00
CA GLU A 445 -4.15 -5.11 -28.39
C GLU A 445 -3.25 -5.94 -27.46
N MET A 446 -2.05 -5.45 -27.14
CA MET A 446 -1.17 -6.11 -26.16
C MET A 446 -1.87 -6.21 -24.80
N ARG A 447 -2.47 -5.11 -24.33
CA ARG A 447 -3.21 -5.04 -23.08
C ARG A 447 -4.40 -6.01 -23.07
N ALA A 448 -5.08 -6.21 -24.19
CA ALA A 448 -6.16 -7.18 -24.30
C ALA A 448 -5.67 -8.62 -24.10
N ILE A 449 -4.49 -8.96 -24.64
CA ILE A 449 -3.83 -10.26 -24.41
C ILE A 449 -3.47 -10.40 -22.93
N LEU A 450 -2.78 -9.43 -22.34
CA LEU A 450 -2.39 -9.47 -20.93
C LEU A 450 -3.60 -9.62 -20.01
N SER A 451 -4.67 -8.88 -20.30
CA SER A 451 -5.94 -8.92 -19.55
C SER A 451 -6.74 -10.20 -19.77
N SER A 452 -6.41 -11.02 -20.76
CA SER A 452 -7.01 -12.36 -20.95
C SER A 452 -6.46 -13.39 -19.97
N PHE A 453 -5.30 -13.11 -19.37
CA PHE A 453 -4.69 -13.91 -18.31
C PHE A 453 -4.90 -13.23 -16.94
N ILE A 454 -3.82 -12.74 -16.33
CA ILE A 454 -3.83 -12.06 -15.03
C ILE A 454 -3.19 -10.69 -15.23
N TRP A 455 -3.99 -9.64 -15.02
CA TRP A 455 -3.53 -8.26 -15.20
C TRP A 455 -4.36 -7.31 -14.33
N ILE A 456 -3.70 -6.38 -13.66
CA ILE A 456 -4.32 -5.28 -12.92
C ILE A 456 -3.93 -3.98 -13.62
N GLY A 457 -4.90 -3.34 -14.28
CA GLY A 457 -4.61 -2.13 -15.06
C GLY A 457 -4.10 -0.98 -14.20
N LEU A 458 -4.66 -0.82 -13.00
CA LEU A 458 -4.23 0.19 -12.02
C LEU A 458 -2.74 0.12 -11.69
N VAL A 459 -2.17 -1.08 -11.62
CA VAL A 459 -0.78 -1.30 -11.19
C VAL A 459 0.15 -1.34 -12.41
N HIS A 460 -0.24 -2.04 -13.47
CA HIS A 460 0.68 -2.46 -14.52
C HIS A 460 0.49 -1.74 -15.86
N ASP A 461 -0.63 -1.04 -16.12
CA ASP A 461 -0.85 -0.41 -17.44
C ASP A 461 0.26 0.59 -17.79
N LYS A 462 0.73 1.38 -16.81
CA LYS A 462 1.81 2.36 -17.04
C LYS A 462 3.11 1.68 -17.46
N GLY A 463 3.63 0.76 -16.64
CA GLY A 463 4.88 0.07 -16.95
C GLY A 463 4.80 -0.83 -18.18
N GLY A 464 3.65 -1.48 -18.40
CA GLY A 464 3.42 -2.31 -19.58
C GLY A 464 3.43 -1.48 -20.86
N LYS A 465 2.81 -0.29 -20.84
CA LYS A 465 2.85 0.63 -21.97
C LYS A 465 4.25 1.17 -22.21
N GLU A 466 5.00 1.52 -21.16
CA GLU A 466 6.40 1.93 -21.29
C GLU A 466 7.26 0.86 -21.97
N ILE A 467 7.07 -0.42 -21.62
CA ILE A 467 7.72 -1.55 -22.30
C ILE A 467 7.32 -1.57 -23.79
N PHE A 468 6.02 -1.52 -24.09
CA PHE A 468 5.52 -1.52 -25.47
C PHE A 468 6.10 -0.37 -26.28
N ASP A 469 5.94 0.86 -25.81
CA ASP A 469 6.41 2.08 -26.50
C ASP A 469 7.92 2.01 -26.78
N THR A 470 8.72 1.52 -25.81
CA THR A 470 10.16 1.44 -25.99
C THR A 470 10.58 0.32 -26.96
N LEU A 471 9.86 -0.81 -27.00
CA LEU A 471 10.11 -1.89 -27.96
C LEU A 471 9.94 -1.40 -29.40
N PHE A 472 8.85 -0.66 -29.67
CA PHE A 472 8.53 -0.17 -31.00
C PHE A 472 9.29 1.10 -31.39
N ALA A 473 9.71 1.94 -30.44
CA ALA A 473 10.57 3.10 -30.72
C ALA A 473 11.97 2.70 -31.23
N ASN A 474 12.44 1.49 -30.90
CA ASN A 474 13.74 0.97 -31.32
C ASN A 474 13.69 0.14 -32.61
N LEU A 475 12.52 0.02 -33.25
CA LEU A 475 12.39 -0.59 -34.58
C LEU A 475 12.66 0.50 -35.64
N GLU A 476 13.58 0.25 -36.59
CA GLU A 476 13.76 1.19 -37.69
C GLU A 476 12.46 1.30 -38.53
N PRO A 477 12.08 2.49 -39.02
CA PRO A 477 10.93 2.65 -39.89
C PRO A 477 11.07 1.76 -41.14
N GLY A 478 10.22 0.74 -41.27
CA GLY A 478 10.26 -0.22 -42.38
C GLY A 478 10.79 -1.62 -42.02
N ALA A 479 11.27 -1.84 -40.79
CA ALA A 479 11.61 -3.18 -40.29
C ALA A 479 10.39 -4.01 -39.83
N GLU A 480 9.17 -3.52 -40.07
CA GLU A 480 7.89 -4.22 -39.86
C GLU A 480 7.70 -5.41 -40.81
N THR A 481 8.72 -6.25 -41.00
CA THR A 481 8.50 -7.58 -41.55
C THR A 481 8.04 -8.46 -40.41
N PHE A 482 6.73 -8.43 -40.16
CA PHE A 482 6.04 -9.52 -39.49
C PHE A 482 6.47 -10.80 -40.20
N VAL A 483 7.20 -11.68 -39.50
CA VAL A 483 7.69 -12.93 -40.07
C VAL A 483 6.49 -13.69 -40.62
N ASP A 484 6.37 -13.71 -41.95
CA ASP A 484 5.32 -14.45 -42.63
C ASP A 484 5.54 -15.93 -42.33
N GLN A 485 4.52 -16.57 -41.75
CA GLN A 485 4.55 -17.98 -41.33
C GLN A 485 4.50 -18.92 -42.54
N THR A 486 5.46 -18.84 -43.44
CA THR A 486 5.54 -19.74 -44.61
C THR A 486 6.84 -20.54 -44.70
N SER A 487 7.77 -20.41 -43.76
CA SER A 487 8.99 -21.23 -43.79
C SER A 487 9.30 -21.84 -42.43
N SER A 488 9.01 -23.13 -42.35
CA SER A 488 9.56 -24.02 -41.33
C SER A 488 11.08 -23.85 -41.25
N SER A 489 11.64 -23.94 -40.05
CA SER A 489 13.08 -24.07 -39.72
C SER A 489 13.88 -22.76 -39.55
N LYS A 490 14.04 -22.34 -38.29
CA LYS A 490 15.30 -22.42 -37.51
C LYS A 490 15.22 -21.43 -36.34
N LEU A 491 15.45 -21.95 -35.14
CA LEU A 491 15.74 -21.15 -33.96
C LEU A 491 16.78 -20.07 -34.31
N ILE A 492 16.41 -18.81 -34.14
CA ILE A 492 17.39 -17.72 -34.07
C ILE A 492 18.04 -17.84 -32.70
N THR A 493 19.17 -18.54 -32.64
CA THR A 493 20.13 -18.44 -31.54
C THR A 493 20.85 -17.09 -31.62
N CYS A 494 20.65 -16.24 -30.61
CA CYS A 494 21.57 -15.22 -30.14
C CYS A 494 21.29 -14.95 -28.65
#